data_AF-A0AAN1YAW0-F1
#
_entry.id   AF-A0AAN1YAW0-F1
#
_cell.length_a   1.000
_cell.length_b   1.000
_cell.length_c   1.000
_cell.angle_alpha   90.00
_cell.angle_beta   90.00
_cell.angle_gamma   90.00
#
_symmetry.space_group_name_H-M   'P 1'
#
loop_
_entity.id
_entity.type
_entity.pdbx_description
1 polymer ?
#
loop_
_entity_poly.entity_id
_entity_poly.type
_entity_poly.pdbx_seq_one_letter_code
_entity_poly.pdbx_strand_id
1 'polypeptide(L)'
;MSILSNFVIRATGIPDKKYLRDPVIKRCYERLSRRVPALMTGWLLCILGSGYVSMALEQPDSTVLLSLLLLYVMSGILLMQFQYMYSERSIGYKFYLEVLMNAAASTQHKEQLQYLFINKPNSITMGDLYRLYDFNGGGR
;
A
#
# COMPACT_ATOMS: atom_id res chain seq x y z
N MET A 1 5.09 -11.81 18.41
CA MET A 1 4.77 -11.11 17.13
C MET A 1 4.97 -9.61 17.36
N SER A 2 5.73 -8.91 16.51
CA SER A 2 6.04 -7.49 16.76
C SER A 2 4.85 -6.59 16.42
N ILE A 3 4.64 -5.55 17.21
CA ILE A 3 3.64 -4.49 16.99
C ILE A 3 3.77 -3.89 15.58
N LEU A 4 5.00 -3.79 15.10
CA LEU A 4 5.35 -3.32 13.76
C LEU A 4 4.66 -4.13 12.65
N SER A 5 4.60 -5.45 12.78
CA SER A 5 3.99 -6.32 11.75
C SER A 5 2.47 -6.11 11.63
N ASN A 6 1.77 -5.93 12.75
CA ASN A 6 0.34 -5.63 12.75
C ASN A 6 0.05 -4.24 12.20
N PHE A 7 0.92 -3.27 12.51
CA PHE A 7 0.80 -1.92 12.00
C PHE A 7 1.01 -1.86 10.48
N VAL A 8 2.01 -2.56 9.96
CA VAL A 8 2.24 -2.65 8.50
C VAL A 8 1.05 -3.31 7.80
N ILE A 9 0.49 -4.40 8.34
CA ILE A 9 -0.70 -5.06 7.77
C ILE A 9 -1.87 -4.09 7.66
N ARG A 10 -2.15 -3.34 8.73
CA ARG A 10 -3.20 -2.31 8.72
C ARG A 10 -2.87 -1.19 7.73
N ALA A 11 -1.64 -0.69 7.74
CA ALA A 11 -1.18 0.37 6.83
C ALA A 11 -1.28 -0.04 5.35
N THR A 12 -1.19 -1.34 5.05
CA THR A 12 -1.35 -1.87 3.68
C THR A 12 -2.80 -2.09 3.25
N GLY A 13 -3.78 -1.82 4.12
CA GLY A 13 -5.20 -1.96 3.82
C GLY A 13 -5.70 -3.41 3.80
N ILE A 14 -4.94 -4.37 4.36
CA ILE A 14 -5.37 -5.77 4.43
C ILE A 14 -6.32 -5.95 5.63
N PRO A 15 -7.56 -6.42 5.39
CA PRO A 15 -8.55 -6.52 6.46
C PRO A 15 -8.21 -7.60 7.50
N ASP A 16 -7.60 -8.71 7.08
CA ASP A 16 -7.23 -9.81 7.99
C ASP A 16 -6.05 -10.65 7.46
N LYS A 17 -5.29 -11.28 8.36
CA LYS A 17 -4.17 -12.17 8.04
C LYS A 17 -4.58 -13.42 7.29
N LYS A 18 -5.85 -13.85 7.40
CA LYS A 18 -6.36 -15.02 6.65
C LYS A 18 -6.14 -14.86 5.14
N TYR A 19 -6.28 -13.64 4.61
CA TYR A 19 -6.11 -13.35 3.19
C TYR A 19 -4.66 -13.50 2.71
N LEU A 20 -3.66 -13.48 3.62
CA LEU A 20 -2.25 -13.72 3.27
C LEU A 20 -1.93 -15.19 2.99
N ARG A 21 -2.88 -16.11 3.19
CA ARG A 21 -2.74 -17.51 2.78
C ARG A 21 -2.82 -17.65 1.26
N ASP A 22 -3.50 -16.72 0.59
CA ASP A 22 -3.53 -16.66 -0.86
C ASP A 22 -2.17 -16.15 -1.40
N PRO A 23 -1.50 -16.90 -2.29
CA PRO A 23 -0.20 -16.51 -2.83
C PRO A 23 -0.27 -15.22 -3.67
N VAL A 24 -1.42 -14.90 -4.26
CA VAL A 24 -1.65 -13.68 -5.06
C VAL A 24 -1.76 -12.46 -4.15
N ILE A 25 -2.58 -12.57 -3.10
CA ILE A 25 -2.77 -11.49 -2.12
C ILE A 25 -1.48 -11.23 -1.35
N LYS A 26 -0.78 -12.30 -0.94
CA LYS A 26 0.52 -12.22 -0.26
C LYS A 26 1.56 -11.49 -1.11
N ARG A 27 1.62 -11.73 -2.42
CA ARG A 27 2.57 -11.05 -3.31
C ARG A 27 2.24 -9.57 -3.49
N CYS A 28 0.96 -9.23 -3.54
CA CYS A 28 0.52 -7.84 -3.54
C CYS A 28 0.93 -7.12 -2.24
N TYR A 29 0.70 -7.79 -1.10
CA TYR A 29 1.13 -7.34 0.21
C TYR A 29 2.64 -7.09 0.29
N GLU A 30 3.47 -8.03 -0.15
CA GLU A 30 4.94 -7.89 -0.09
C GLU A 30 5.44 -6.68 -0.87
N ARG A 31 4.83 -6.37 -2.02
CA ARG A 31 5.16 -5.15 -2.79
C ARG A 31 4.76 -3.87 -2.06
N LEU A 32 3.58 -3.85 -1.43
CA LEU A 32 3.11 -2.70 -0.68
C LEU A 32 3.92 -2.49 0.60
N SER A 33 4.15 -3.58 1.34
CA SER A 33 4.90 -3.65 2.59
C SER A 33 6.36 -3.21 2.44
N ARG A 34 6.97 -3.28 1.26
CA ARG A 34 8.32 -2.72 1.04
C ARG A 34 8.33 -1.19 0.94
N ARG A 35 7.26 -0.59 0.42
CA ARG A 35 7.16 0.86 0.20
C ARG A 35 6.67 1.60 1.44
N VAL A 36 5.79 0.97 2.21
CA VAL A 36 5.18 1.54 3.42
C VAL A 36 6.22 2.03 4.44
N PRO A 37 7.25 1.25 4.82
CA PRO A 37 8.26 1.71 5.77
C PRO A 37 9.05 2.90 5.25
N ALA A 38 9.46 2.89 3.98
CA ALA A 38 10.23 4.01 3.39
C ALA A 38 9.43 5.31 3.38
N LEU A 39 8.14 5.25 2.99
CA LEU A 39 7.26 6.41 2.97
C LEU A 39 6.94 6.92 4.38
N MET A 40 6.71 6.03 5.34
CA MET A 40 6.47 6.41 6.74
C MET A 40 7.72 7.02 7.40
N THR A 41 8.90 6.46 7.15
CA THR A 41 10.16 7.02 7.64
C THR A 41 10.41 8.39 7.03
N GLY A 42 10.19 8.56 5.71
CA GLY A 42 10.31 9.87 5.07
C GLY A 42 9.35 10.90 5.66
N TRP A 43 8.11 10.51 5.91
CA TRP A 43 7.09 11.39 6.50
C TRP A 43 7.43 11.78 7.94
N LEU A 44 7.88 10.83 8.76
CA LEU A 44 8.36 11.09 10.13
C LEU A 44 9.57 12.05 10.13
N LEU A 45 10.51 11.89 9.19
CA LEU A 45 11.64 12.80 9.06
C LEU A 45 11.19 14.21 8.68
N CYS A 46 10.18 14.37 7.83
CA CYS A 46 9.62 15.69 7.51
C CYS A 46 9.00 16.36 8.75
N ILE A 47 8.31 15.61 9.61
CA ILE A 47 7.70 16.14 10.85
C ILE A 47 8.73 16.47 11.91
N LEU A 48 9.72 15.59 12.12
CA LEU A 48 10.79 15.85 13.07
C LEU A 48 11.66 17.02 12.62
N GLY A 49 11.94 17.10 11.30
CA GLY A 49 12.65 18.20 10.68
C GLY A 49 11.89 19.53 10.83
N SER A 50 10.57 19.54 10.61
CA SER A 50 9.78 20.75 10.81
C SER A 50 9.76 21.17 12.28
N GLY A 51 9.58 20.23 13.21
CA GLY A 51 9.65 20.50 14.65
C GLY A 51 11.00 21.08 15.09
N TYR A 52 12.10 20.50 14.63
CA TYR A 52 13.46 21.00 14.92
C TYR A 52 13.66 22.43 14.39
N VAL A 53 13.30 22.69 13.15
CA VAL A 53 13.42 24.03 12.54
C VAL A 53 12.52 25.04 13.26
N SER A 54 11.32 24.64 13.69
CA SER A 54 10.41 25.46 14.49
C SER A 54 10.96 25.81 15.87
N MET A 55 11.68 24.90 16.53
CA MET A 55 12.28 25.16 17.85
C MET A 55 13.56 26.00 17.78
N ALA A 56 14.25 26.01 16.65
CA ALA A 56 15.47 26.80 16.43
C ALA A 56 15.20 28.27 16.07
N LEU A 57 13.94 28.72 16.10
CA LEU A 57 13.51 30.03 15.63
C LEU A 57 13.34 31.04 16.78
N GLU A 58 14.34 31.89 16.98
CA GLU A 58 14.20 33.13 17.78
C GLU A 58 13.76 34.32 16.90
N GLN A 59 14.22 34.39 15.64
CA GLN A 59 13.72 35.30 14.59
C GLN A 59 13.71 34.58 13.23
N PRO A 60 12.58 34.50 12.52
CA PRO A 60 12.49 33.78 11.26
C PRO A 60 13.07 34.57 10.09
N ASP A 61 14.24 34.14 9.61
CA ASP A 61 14.74 34.50 8.29
C ASP A 61 13.88 33.86 7.19
N SER A 62 13.79 34.54 6.06
CA SER A 62 13.02 34.11 4.88
C SER A 62 13.45 32.74 4.35
N THR A 63 14.72 32.37 4.53
CA THR A 63 15.29 31.06 4.18
C THR A 63 14.76 29.93 5.07
N VAL A 64 14.53 30.20 6.36
CA VAL A 64 14.00 29.24 7.33
C VAL A 64 12.50 29.04 7.14
N LEU A 65 11.78 30.13 6.82
CA LEU A 65 10.38 30.06 6.41
C LEU A 65 10.19 29.23 5.13
N LEU A 66 11.07 29.40 4.14
CA LEU A 66 11.04 28.63 2.91
C LEU A 66 11.32 27.13 3.14
N SER A 67 12.27 26.80 4.02
CA SER A 67 12.59 25.40 4.34
C SER A 67 11.44 24.71 5.08
N LEU A 68 10.78 25.40 6.01
CA LEU A 68 9.54 24.93 6.66
C LEU A 68 8.43 24.68 5.64
N LEU A 69 8.19 25.62 4.72
CA LEU A 69 7.19 25.47 3.67
C LEU A 69 7.46 24.21 2.82
N LEU A 70 8.71 24.00 2.40
CA LEU A 70 9.10 22.82 1.62
C LEU A 70 8.90 21.52 2.41
N LEU A 71 9.22 21.50 3.71
CA LEU A 71 8.99 20.34 4.58
C LEU A 71 7.50 20.01 4.71
N TYR A 72 6.64 21.02 4.84
CA TYR A 72 5.19 20.82 4.86
C TYR A 72 4.64 20.30 3.53
N VAL A 73 5.09 20.87 2.40
CA VAL A 73 4.71 20.39 1.06
C VAL A 73 5.14 18.94 0.86
N MET A 74 6.39 18.60 1.21
CA MET A 74 6.89 17.23 1.13
C MET A 74 6.13 16.26 2.04
N SER A 75 5.80 16.68 3.26
CA SER A 75 4.95 15.92 4.17
C SER A 75 3.57 15.65 3.57
N GLY A 76 2.95 16.66 2.96
CA GLY A 76 1.66 16.54 2.26
C GLY A 76 1.73 15.58 1.07
N ILE A 77 2.78 15.65 0.25
CA ILE A 77 2.99 14.74 -0.88
C ILE A 77 3.16 13.30 -0.40
N LEU A 78 3.97 13.08 0.65
CA LEU A 78 4.17 11.74 1.23
C LEU A 78 2.88 11.18 1.83
N LEU A 79 2.08 12.03 2.49
CA LEU A 79 0.77 11.65 3.03
C LEU A 79 -0.22 11.29 1.92
N MET A 80 -0.28 12.07 0.84
CA MET A 80 -1.09 11.75 -0.34
C MET A 80 -0.66 10.42 -0.97
N GLN A 81 0.65 10.18 -1.13
CA GLN A 81 1.13 8.88 -1.62
C GLN A 81 0.79 7.73 -0.69
N PHE A 82 0.80 7.96 0.63
CA PHE A 82 0.38 6.98 1.63
C PHE A 82 -1.12 6.67 1.52
N GLN A 83 -1.97 7.68 1.39
CA GLN A 83 -3.41 7.51 1.18
C GLN A 83 -3.73 6.83 -0.16
N TYR A 84 -2.99 7.17 -1.22
CA TYR A 84 -3.12 6.53 -2.54
C TYR A 84 -2.65 5.07 -2.55
N MET A 85 -1.88 4.63 -1.55
CA MET A 85 -1.63 3.20 -1.33
C MET A 85 -2.84 2.46 -0.74
N TYR A 86 -3.78 3.17 -0.09
CA TYR A 86 -4.88 2.59 0.68
C TYR A 86 -6.19 2.46 -0.11
N SER A 87 -6.45 3.34 -1.10
CA SER A 87 -7.71 3.28 -1.87
C SER A 87 -7.65 2.19 -2.92
N GLU A 88 -8.18 1.01 -2.60
CA GLU A 88 -8.62 -0.06 -3.51
C GLU A 88 -7.82 -0.15 -4.82
N ARG A 89 -6.52 -0.47 -4.69
CA ARG A 89 -5.58 -0.48 -5.81
C ARG A 89 -6.12 -1.26 -7.00
N SER A 90 -6.33 -0.55 -8.10
CA SER A 90 -6.53 -1.15 -9.42
C SER A 90 -5.33 -2.05 -9.74
N ILE A 91 -5.59 -3.32 -9.96
CA ILE A 91 -4.62 -4.31 -10.40
C ILE A 91 -4.32 -4.03 -11.86
N GLY A 92 -3.14 -3.45 -12.11
CA GLY A 92 -2.66 -3.22 -13.46
C GLY A 92 -2.33 -4.53 -14.18
N TYR A 93 -2.39 -4.48 -15.52
CA TYR A 93 -2.10 -5.60 -16.41
C TYR A 93 -0.74 -6.29 -16.11
N LYS A 94 0.27 -5.52 -15.70
CA LYS A 94 1.58 -6.06 -15.33
C LYS A 94 1.54 -6.98 -14.10
N PHE A 95 0.71 -6.66 -13.11
CA PHE A 95 0.53 -7.53 -11.93
C PHE A 95 -0.30 -8.77 -12.31
N TYR A 96 -1.33 -8.60 -13.15
CA TYR A 96 -2.11 -9.71 -13.69
C TYR A 96 -1.23 -10.76 -14.41
N LEU A 97 -0.34 -10.32 -15.31
CA LEU A 97 0.59 -11.23 -15.99
C LEU A 97 1.52 -11.97 -15.02
N GLU A 98 2.04 -11.26 -14.01
CA GLU A 98 2.89 -11.89 -13.00
C GLU A 98 2.14 -12.92 -12.14
N VAL A 99 0.84 -12.71 -11.91
CA VAL A 99 -0.02 -13.66 -11.19
C VAL A 99 -0.30 -14.91 -12.03
N LEU A 100 -0.57 -14.75 -13.33
CA LEU A 100 -0.72 -15.86 -14.26
C LEU A 100 0.57 -16.70 -14.39
N MET A 101 1.72 -16.04 -14.39
CA MET A 101 3.04 -16.69 -14.43
C MET A 101 3.44 -17.32 -13.08
N ASN A 102 2.73 -17.04 -11.99
CA ASN A 102 3.08 -17.55 -10.67
C ASN A 102 2.69 -19.03 -10.56
N ALA A 103 3.66 -19.92 -10.33
CA ALA A 103 3.43 -21.36 -10.22
C ALA A 103 2.67 -21.76 -8.94
N ALA A 104 2.64 -20.89 -7.92
CA ALA A 104 1.98 -21.14 -6.65
C ALA A 104 0.45 -20.98 -6.69
N ALA A 105 -0.11 -20.35 -7.73
CA ALA A 105 -1.56 -20.19 -7.88
C ALA A 105 -2.14 -21.39 -8.65
N SER A 106 -3.24 -21.98 -8.18
CA SER A 106 -3.89 -23.09 -8.87
C SER A 106 -4.45 -22.64 -10.23
N THR A 107 -4.51 -23.57 -11.18
CA THR A 107 -5.03 -23.35 -12.54
C THR A 107 -6.46 -22.79 -12.52
N GLN A 108 -7.33 -23.34 -11.67
CA GLN A 108 -8.71 -22.86 -11.49
C GLN A 108 -8.77 -21.41 -11.00
N HIS A 109 -7.85 -21.00 -10.12
CA HIS A 109 -7.79 -19.62 -9.63
C HIS A 109 -7.33 -18.65 -10.71
N LYS A 110 -6.41 -19.09 -11.59
CA LYS A 110 -5.95 -18.30 -12.75
C LYS A 110 -7.05 -18.08 -13.77
N GLU A 111 -7.86 -19.11 -14.04
CA GLU A 111 -9.00 -19.02 -14.95
C GLU A 111 -10.10 -18.08 -14.41
N GLN A 112 -10.41 -18.16 -13.12
CA GLN A 112 -11.36 -17.22 -12.49
C GLN A 112 -10.87 -15.78 -12.52
N LEU A 113 -9.58 -15.57 -12.28
CA LEU A 113 -8.96 -14.23 -12.29
C LEU A 113 -8.87 -13.68 -13.73
N GLN A 114 -8.64 -14.54 -14.73
CA GLN A 114 -8.71 -14.20 -16.15
C GLN A 114 -10.14 -13.83 -16.57
N TYR A 115 -11.15 -14.58 -16.11
CA TYR A 115 -12.55 -14.26 -16.37
C TYR A 115 -12.95 -12.90 -15.78
N LEU A 116 -12.51 -12.61 -14.55
CA LEU A 116 -12.70 -11.31 -13.90
C LEU A 116 -11.98 -10.18 -14.65
N PHE A 117 -10.79 -10.44 -15.21
CA PHE A 117 -10.02 -9.43 -15.94
C PHE A 117 -10.64 -9.08 -17.30
N ILE A 118 -11.24 -10.06 -17.97
CA ILE A 118 -11.85 -9.89 -19.29
C ILE A 118 -13.24 -9.26 -19.18
N ASN A 119 -14.05 -9.67 -18.20
CA ASN A 119 -15.47 -9.30 -18.15
C ASN A 119 -15.79 -8.10 -17.26
N LYS A 120 -14.87 -7.67 -16.39
CA LYS A 120 -15.14 -6.52 -15.52
C LYS A 120 -14.92 -5.22 -16.29
N PRO A 121 -15.94 -4.34 -16.43
CA PRO A 121 -15.81 -3.07 -17.16
C PRO A 121 -14.92 -2.05 -16.42
N ASN A 122 -14.77 -2.21 -15.10
CA ASN A 122 -13.92 -1.39 -14.25
C ASN A 122 -12.63 -2.13 -13.90
N SER A 123 -11.57 -1.39 -13.57
CA SER A 123 -10.32 -1.99 -13.11
C SER A 123 -10.56 -2.94 -11.93
N ILE A 124 -9.98 -4.14 -11.98
CA ILE A 124 -10.00 -5.06 -10.84
C ILE A 124 -9.33 -4.39 -9.67
N THR A 125 -9.94 -4.40 -8.50
CA THR A 125 -9.35 -3.85 -7.28
C THR A 125 -8.91 -4.97 -6.34
N MET A 126 -8.06 -4.62 -5.37
CA MET A 126 -7.70 -5.54 -4.29
C MET A 126 -8.92 -6.11 -3.56
N GLY A 127 -10.03 -5.37 -3.50
CA GLY A 127 -11.29 -5.82 -2.94
C GLY A 127 -11.93 -6.99 -3.70
N ASP A 128 -11.78 -7.04 -5.02
CA ASP A 128 -12.26 -8.18 -5.81
C ASP A 128 -11.47 -9.46 -5.50
N LEU A 129 -10.17 -9.34 -5.25
CA LEU A 129 -9.35 -10.49 -4.84
C LEU A 129 -9.78 -11.02 -3.47
N TYR A 130 -10.12 -10.15 -2.52
CA TYR A 130 -10.65 -10.58 -1.22
C TYR A 130 -11.99 -11.31 -1.38
N ARG A 131 -12.88 -10.79 -2.23
CA ARG A 131 -14.16 -11.44 -2.54
C ARG A 131 -13.96 -12.79 -3.23
N LEU A 132 -13.01 -12.90 -4.15
CA LEU A 132 -12.67 -14.15 -4.82
C LEU A 132 -12.14 -15.20 -3.82
N TYR A 133 -11.29 -14.76 -2.88
CA TYR A 133 -10.77 -15.61 -1.81
C TYR A 133 -11.89 -16.14 -0.90
N ASP A 134 -12.80 -15.27 -0.46
CA ASP A 134 -13.92 -15.66 0.38
C ASP A 134 -14.91 -16.56 -0.38
N PHE A 135 -15.13 -16.33 -1.68
CA PHE A 135 -15.99 -17.16 -2.54
C PHE A 135 -15.43 -18.58 -2.71
N ASN A 136 -14.12 -18.70 -2.87
CA ASN A 136 -13.42 -19.98 -2.96
C ASN A 136 -13.29 -20.69 -1.59
N GLY A 137 -13.92 -20.16 -0.54
CA GLY A 137 -13.97 -20.78 0.77
C GLY A 137 -12.67 -20.72 1.54
N GLY A 138 -11.80 -19.72 1.29
CA GLY A 138 -10.44 -19.59 1.83
C GLY A 138 -10.27 -19.59 3.36
N GLY A 139 -11.31 -19.88 4.13
CA GLY A 139 -11.23 -20.13 5.57
C GLY A 139 -11.53 -21.57 6.00
N ARG A 140 -11.91 -22.47 5.09
CA ARG A 140 -12.19 -23.89 5.39
C ARG A 140 -10.93 -24.74 5.32
#